data_AF-A0A920SZ28-F1
#
_entry.id   AF-A0A920SZ28-F1
#
_cell.length_a   1.000
_cell.length_b   1.000
_cell.length_c   1.000
_cell.angle_alpha   90.00
_cell.angle_beta   90.00
_cell.angle_gamma   90.00
#
_symmetry.space_group_name_H-M   'P 1'
#
loop_
_entity.id
_entity.type
_entity.pdbx_description
1 polymer ?
#
loop_
_entity_poly.entity_id
_entity_poly.type
_entity_poly.pdbx_seq_one_letter_code
_entity_poly.pdbx_strand_id
1 'polypeptide(L)'
;MRPGLTLFEGQNGHGKSNLLEAAYMLAIAKSPRSSNERELVNWSLAETGGHIQVLGVGRSADSTVQAQIDFDITATERSKNATHAFRKGLRVNGIKRSGPRFCRKPQHSLF
;
A
#
# COMPACT_ATOMS: atom_id res chain seq x y z
N MET A 1 11.08 11.92 -8.40
CA MET A 1 10.89 13.24 -7.75
C MET A 1 12.22 13.97 -7.77
N ARG A 2 12.21 15.29 -7.90
CA ARG A 2 13.44 16.07 -7.79
C ARG A 2 13.86 16.14 -6.31
N PRO A 3 15.17 16.14 -6.00
CA PRO A 3 15.63 16.40 -4.64
C PRO A 3 15.07 17.74 -4.12
N GLY A 4 14.64 17.78 -2.87
CA GLY A 4 14.10 18.98 -2.23
C GLY A 4 12.64 18.84 -1.78
N LEU A 5 12.04 19.97 -1.40
CA LEU A 5 10.65 20.03 -0.94
C LEU A 5 9.69 19.75 -2.12
N THR A 6 8.81 18.76 -1.94
CA THR A 6 7.68 18.53 -2.84
C THR A 6 6.40 19.01 -2.18
N LEU A 7 5.72 19.99 -2.80
CA LEU A 7 4.44 20.50 -2.36
C LEU A 7 3.31 19.88 -3.19
N PHE A 8 2.26 19.40 -2.53
CA PHE A 8 1.01 18.96 -3.15
C PHE A 8 -0.12 19.91 -2.75
N GLU A 9 -0.78 20.54 -3.72
CA GLU A 9 -1.85 21.53 -3.50
C GLU A 9 -3.19 21.07 -4.11
N GLY A 10 -4.30 21.50 -3.52
CA GLY A 10 -5.66 21.22 -3.98
C GLY A 10 -6.70 21.32 -2.87
N GLN A 11 -7.98 21.22 -3.19
CA GLN A 11 -9.08 21.32 -2.21
C GLN A 11 -9.11 20.14 -1.23
N ASN A 12 -9.80 20.32 -0.10
CA ASN A 12 -10.14 19.21 0.81
C ASN A 12 -10.92 18.12 0.05
N GLY A 13 -10.58 16.86 0.32
CA GLY A 13 -11.16 15.71 -0.38
C GLY A 13 -10.48 15.32 -1.70
N HIS A 14 -9.53 16.12 -2.23
CA HIS A 14 -8.81 15.79 -3.48
C HIS A 14 -7.73 14.71 -3.34
N GLY A 15 -7.69 13.96 -2.22
CA GLY A 15 -6.80 12.80 -2.07
C GLY A 15 -5.34 13.10 -1.71
N LYS A 16 -4.98 14.35 -1.34
CA LYS A 16 -3.62 14.69 -0.88
C LYS A 16 -3.16 13.83 0.30
N SER A 17 -4.02 13.65 1.30
CA SER A 17 -3.75 12.77 2.44
C SER A 17 -3.65 11.30 2.04
N ASN A 18 -4.49 10.84 1.09
CA ASN A 18 -4.46 9.47 0.60
C ASN A 18 -3.13 9.16 -0.11
N LEU A 19 -2.58 10.12 -0.85
CA LEU A 19 -1.26 9.99 -1.48
C LEU A 19 -0.14 9.85 -0.45
N LEU A 20 -0.14 10.67 0.60
CA LEU A 20 0.83 10.58 1.69
C LEU A 20 0.68 9.27 2.47
N GLU A 21 -0.55 8.81 2.70
CA GLU A 21 -0.84 7.54 3.36
C GLU A 21 -0.35 6.35 2.51
N ALA A 22 -0.51 6.40 1.19
CA ALA A 22 0.04 5.40 0.26
C ALA A 22 1.57 5.36 0.28
N ALA A 23 2.23 6.52 0.26
CA ALA A 23 3.69 6.61 0.38
C ALA A 23 4.19 6.08 1.73
N TYR A 24 3.50 6.42 2.82
CA TYR A 24 3.81 5.92 4.15
C TYR A 24 3.64 4.39 4.25
N MET A 25 2.55 3.84 3.70
CA MET A 25 2.33 2.40 3.63
C MET A 25 3.45 1.68 2.87
N LEU A 26 3.90 2.23 1.75
CA LEU A 26 5.04 1.69 1.01
C LEU A 26 6.36 1.80 1.78
N ALA A 27 6.55 2.83 2.61
CA ALA A 27 7.81 3.03 3.33
C ALA A 27 7.98 2.07 4.51
N ILE A 28 6.90 1.76 5.23
CA ILE A 28 6.98 0.97 6.48
C ILE A 28 6.17 -0.32 6.46
N ALA A 29 5.52 -0.67 5.34
CA ALA A 29 4.66 -1.84 5.17
C ALA A 29 3.54 -2.01 6.22
N LYS A 30 3.25 -0.96 6.97
CA LYS A 30 2.24 -0.92 8.01
C LYS A 30 1.19 0.12 7.63
N SER A 31 -0.09 -0.22 7.81
CA SER A 31 -1.13 0.80 7.79
C SER A 31 -1.01 1.63 9.08
N PRO A 32 -0.98 2.96 9.03
CA PRO A 32 -0.89 3.81 10.22
C PRO A 32 -2.12 3.64 11.14
N ARG A 33 -3.26 3.21 10.60
CA ARG A 33 -4.49 2.91 11.34
C ARG A 33 -4.75 1.40 11.36
N SER A 34 -4.19 0.72 12.36
CA SER A 34 -4.36 -0.71 12.59
C SER A 34 -5.81 -1.14 12.91
N SER A 35 -6.78 -0.21 13.02
CA SER A 35 -8.16 -0.53 13.39
C SER A 35 -9.13 -0.66 12.20
N ASN A 36 -8.85 -0.13 11.01
CA ASN A 36 -9.76 -0.30 9.86
C ASN A 36 -9.08 -0.05 8.50
N GLU A 37 -8.34 -1.04 7.99
CA GLU A 37 -7.83 -1.03 6.60
C GLU A 37 -8.96 -0.96 5.54
N ARG A 38 -10.22 -1.13 5.96
CA ARG A 38 -11.43 -0.96 5.14
C ARG A 38 -11.67 0.50 4.72
N GLU A 39 -11.17 1.49 5.48
CA GLU A 39 -11.31 2.90 5.13
C GLU A 39 -10.42 3.32 3.95
N LEU A 40 -9.43 2.49 3.59
CA LEU A 40 -8.57 2.70 2.41
C LEU A 40 -9.26 2.27 1.10
N VAL A 41 -10.38 1.56 1.21
CA VAL A 41 -11.12 0.99 0.09
C VAL A 41 -12.20 1.96 -0.33
N ASN A 42 -12.31 2.19 -1.64
CA ASN A 42 -13.48 2.90 -2.18
C ASN A 42 -14.77 2.11 -1.85
N TRP A 43 -15.77 2.76 -1.27
CA TRP A 43 -17.04 2.13 -0.88
C TRP A 43 -17.69 1.27 -1.99
N SER A 44 -17.61 1.69 -3.26
CA SER A 44 -18.11 0.90 -4.39
C SER A 44 -17.37 -0.44 -4.60
N LEU A 45 -16.06 -0.46 -4.35
CA LEU A 45 -15.20 -1.65 -4.39
C LEU A 45 -15.42 -2.55 -3.18
N ALA A 46 -15.86 -2.00 -2.05
CA ALA A 46 -16.24 -2.82 -0.89
C ALA A 46 -17.48 -3.67 -1.21
N GLU A 47 -18.47 -3.07 -1.89
CA GLU A 47 -19.73 -3.74 -2.25
C GLU A 47 -19.57 -4.78 -3.36
N THR A 48 -18.78 -4.46 -4.39
CA THR A 48 -18.60 -5.32 -5.57
C THR A 48 -17.43 -6.29 -5.44
N GLY A 49 -16.55 -6.06 -4.47
CA GLY A 49 -15.25 -6.71 -4.40
C GLY A 49 -14.31 -6.17 -5.48
N GLY A 50 -13.03 -6.53 -5.38
CA GLY A 50 -12.04 -6.17 -6.38
C GLY A 50 -10.64 -6.06 -5.81
N HIS A 51 -9.79 -5.36 -6.57
CA HIS A 51 -8.36 -5.28 -6.31
C HIS A 51 -7.90 -3.82 -6.29
N ILE A 52 -7.18 -3.44 -5.24
CA ILE A 52 -6.52 -2.15 -5.11
C ILE A 52 -5.02 -2.37 -5.00
N GLN A 53 -4.25 -1.56 -5.74
CA GLN A 53 -2.81 -1.66 -5.78
C GLN A 53 -2.16 -0.33 -5.42
N VAL A 54 -1.12 -0.39 -4.60
CA VAL A 54 -0.17 0.71 -4.39
C VAL A 54 1.20 0.24 -4.85
N LEU A 55 1.78 0.93 -5.84
CA LEU A 55 3.07 0.59 -6.43
C LEU A 55 4.03 1.76 -6.31
N GLY A 56 5.20 1.53 -5.70
CA GLY A 56 6.30 2.47 -5.62
C GLY A 56 7.55 1.91 -6.27
N VAL A 57 8.25 2.76 -7.04
CA VAL A 57 9.54 2.41 -7.66
C VAL A 57 10.59 3.43 -7.22
N GLY A 58 11.55 2.97 -6.41
CA GLY A 58 12.75 3.71 -6.05
C GLY A 58 13.89 3.35 -6.99
N ARG A 59 14.66 4.35 -7.43
CA ARG A 59 15.86 4.15 -8.25
C ARG A 59 17.05 4.82 -7.56
N SER A 60 18.12 4.05 -7.41
CA SER A 60 19.48 4.49 -7.10
C SER A 60 20.30 4.47 -8.40
N ALA A 61 21.56 4.94 -8.34
CA ALA A 61 22.48 4.90 -9.48
C ALA A 61 22.72 3.46 -10.00
N ASP A 62 22.61 2.48 -9.12
CA ASP A 62 23.01 1.08 -9.35
C ASP A 62 21.86 0.08 -9.23
N SER A 63 20.70 0.50 -8.71
CA SER A 63 19.65 -0.41 -8.30
C SER A 63 18.26 0.19 -8.49
N THR A 64 17.29 -0.68 -8.80
CA THR A 64 15.87 -0.35 -8.80
C THR A 64 15.17 -1.23 -7.78
N VAL A 65 14.36 -0.62 -6.93
CA VAL A 65 13.52 -1.30 -5.95
C VAL A 65 12.07 -1.01 -6.27
N GLN A 66 11.29 -2.07 -6.46
CA GLN A 66 9.85 -2.02 -6.61
C GLN A 66 9.20 -2.52 -5.33
N ALA A 67 8.43 -1.67 -4.66
CA ALA A 67 7.59 -2.03 -3.54
C ALA A 67 6.12 -2.00 -3.98
N GLN A 68 5.37 -3.04 -3.65
CA GLN A 68 3.99 -3.18 -4.05
C GLN A 68 3.15 -3.69 -2.90
N ILE A 69 2.00 -3.05 -2.67
CA ILE A 69 0.97 -3.48 -1.74
C ILE A 69 -0.29 -3.75 -2.55
N ASP A 70 -0.88 -4.90 -2.30
CA ASP A 70 -2.09 -5.38 -2.95
C ASP A 70 -3.17 -5.57 -1.89
N PHE A 71 -4.37 -5.10 -2.19
CA PHE A 71 -5.54 -5.31 -1.37
C PHE A 71 -6.60 -6.01 -2.22
N ASP A 72 -6.86 -7.28 -1.88
CA ASP A 72 -7.92 -8.05 -2.48
C ASP A 72 -9.14 -8.04 -1.56
N ILE A 73 -10.29 -7.78 -2.16
CA ILE A 73 -11.56 -7.62 -1.45
C ILE A 73 -12.53 -8.58 -2.09
N THR A 74 -12.99 -9.54 -1.31
CA THR A 74 -14.03 -10.46 -1.76
C THR A 74 -15.37 -9.96 -1.21
N ALA A 75 -16.24 -9.52 -2.12
CA ALA A 75 -17.65 -9.33 -1.80
C ALA A 75 -18.25 -10.70 -1.46
N THR A 76 -18.82 -10.82 -0.27
CA THR A 76 -19.60 -11.98 0.13
C THR A 76 -21.07 -11.64 -0.10
N GLU A 77 -21.75 -12.42 -0.94
CA GLU A 77 -23.14 -12.14 -1.26
C GLU A 77 -24.04 -12.26 -0.02
N ARG A 78 -24.87 -11.23 0.18
CA ARG A 78 -26.07 -11.20 1.03
C ARG A 78 -25.89 -11.65 2.49
N SER A 79 -25.25 -10.80 3.28
CA SER A 79 -25.77 -10.52 4.62
C SER A 79 -25.55 -9.05 4.94
N LYS A 80 -26.55 -8.37 5.51
CA LYS A 80 -26.42 -6.98 5.99
C LYS A 80 -25.34 -6.84 7.10
N ASN A 81 -24.83 -7.97 7.61
CA ASN A 81 -23.71 -8.09 8.54
C ASN A 81 -22.50 -8.84 7.96
N ALA A 82 -22.44 -9.05 6.63
CA ALA A 82 -21.33 -9.79 6.02
C ALA A 82 -20.03 -8.97 6.13
N THR A 83 -19.06 -9.52 6.84
CA THR A 83 -17.72 -8.93 6.90
C THR A 83 -17.03 -9.24 5.57
N HIS A 84 -16.75 -8.22 4.76
CA HIS A 84 -15.97 -8.40 3.53
C HIS A 84 -14.60 -9.00 3.87
N ALA A 85 -14.23 -10.07 3.16
CA ALA A 85 -12.92 -10.68 3.34
C ALA A 85 -11.88 -9.74 2.70
N PHE A 86 -10.95 -9.26 3.54
CA PHE A 86 -9.89 -8.34 3.15
C PHE A 86 -8.55 -9.06 3.24
N ARG A 87 -7.80 -9.11 2.13
CA ARG A 87 -6.48 -9.72 2.09
C ARG A 87 -5.46 -8.70 1.64
N LYS A 88 -4.41 -8.55 2.44
CA LYS A 88 -3.27 -7.70 2.15
C LYS A 88 -2.07 -8.52 1.69
N GLY A 89 -1.55 -8.20 0.51
CA GLY A 89 -0.30 -8.70 -0.02
C GLY A 89 0.77 -7.61 -0.01
N LEU A 90 2.02 -7.98 0.27
CA LEU A 90 3.17 -7.11 0.14
C LEU A 90 4.23 -7.82 -0.71
N ARG A 91 4.77 -7.12 -1.70
CA ARG A 91 5.81 -7.61 -2.60
C ARG A 91 6.96 -6.61 -2.70
N VAL A 92 8.19 -7.12 -2.73
CA VAL A 92 9.39 -6.36 -3.06
C VAL A 92 10.06 -7.05 -4.23
N ASN A 93 10.24 -6.33 -5.34
CA ASN A 93 10.76 -6.87 -6.61
C ASN A 93 10.00 -8.14 -7.03
N GLY A 94 8.66 -8.14 -6.91
CA GLY A 94 7.79 -9.28 -7.22
C GLY A 94 7.74 -10.37 -6.14
N ILE A 95 8.66 -10.39 -5.19
CA ILE A 95 8.75 -11.43 -4.15
C ILE A 95 7.85 -11.08 -2.96
N LYS A 96 6.96 -11.98 -2.57
CA LYS A 96 6.06 -11.80 -1.40
C LYS A 96 6.87 -11.63 -0.11
N ARG A 97 6.54 -10.63 0.70
CA ARG A 97 7.16 -10.32 1.99
C ARG A 97 6.11 -10.24 3.10
N SER A 98 6.52 -10.53 4.34
CA SER A 98 5.74 -10.24 5.54
C SER A 98 6.19 -8.91 6.15
N GLY A 99 5.28 -8.16 6.77
CA GLY A 99 5.54 -6.82 7.31
C GLY A 99 6.85 -6.66 8.11
N PRO A 100 7.18 -7.55 9.08
CA PRO A 100 8.42 -7.46 9.86
C PRO A 100 9.71 -7.65 9.02
N ARG A 101 9.62 -8.32 7.87
CA ARG A 101 10.76 -8.62 6.99
C ARG A 101 10.99 -7.52 5.94
N PHE A 102 10.04 -6.59 5.79
CA PHE A 102 10.12 -5.47 4.85
C PHE A 102 11.11 -4.39 5.30
N CYS A 103 11.16 -4.10 6.61
CA CYS A 103 12.01 -3.03 7.17
C CYS A 103 13.46 -3.47 7.45
N ARG A 104 13.90 -4.67 7.04
CA ARG A 104 15.29 -5.10 7.23
C ARG A 104 16.17 -4.54 6.10
N LYS A 105 17.28 -3.91 6.46
CA LYS A 105 18.29 -3.44 5.51
C LYS A 105 18.74 -4.56 4.57
N PRO A 106 19.11 -4.26 3.31
CA PRO A 106 19.76 -5.23 2.45
C PRO A 106 21.01 -5.75 3.18
N GLN A 107 21.06 -7.06 3.40
CA GLN A 107 22.30 -7.69 3.82
C GLN A 107 23.24 -7.61 2.61
N HIS A 108 24.20 -6.69 2.67
CA HIS A 108 25.37 -6.75 1.80
C HIS A 108 25.99 -8.13 2.02
N SER A 109 25.95 -8.96 1.00
CA SER A 109 26.76 -10.17 0.93
C SER A 109 28.18 -9.69 0.73
N LEU A 110 29.00 -9.78 1.78
CA LEU A 110 30.45 -9.74 1.62
C LEU A 110 30.85 -10.99 0.83
N PHE A 111 31.43 -10.76 -0.34
CA PHE A 111 32.57 -11.52 -0.86
C PHE A 111 33.60 -10.49 -1.31
#